data_AF-A0A136LRW4-F1
#
_entry.id   AF-A0A136LRW4-F1
#
_cell.length_a   1.000
_cell.length_b   1.000
_cell.length_c   1.000
_cell.angle_alpha   90.00
_cell.angle_beta   90.00
_cell.angle_gamma   90.00
#
_symmetry.space_group_name_H-M   'P 1'
#
loop_
_entity.id
_entity.type
_entity.pdbx_description
1 polymer ?
#
loop_
_entity_poly.entity_id
_entity_poly.type
_entity_poly.pdbx_seq_one_letter_code
_entity_poly.pdbx_strand_id
1 'polypeptide(L)'
;MDENLNKTVQQLLLAFKSLQKSVEKSLLTGIADGTGATAIRGYQRLQARAKELMPDDFFITEVLVLDVEEDADDDKNLAQVNLLSSQAVDYLEGLYKAQAKAAAKADFEEIGYSLRDLGQEIQEQVMNMTRKTLKRAVANIDISVDPRKDPFPPMPPTPPEPPEPPQPPAPPSTGPSVEDPMADDNLI
;
A
#
# COMPACT_ATOMS: atom_id res chain seq x y z
N MET A 1 -9.64 -16.14 -11.04
CA MET A 1 -8.48 -16.94 -10.60
C MET A 1 -8.85 -17.62 -9.31
N ASP A 2 -8.51 -18.90 -9.15
CA ASP A 2 -8.94 -19.72 -8.02
C ASP A 2 -8.32 -19.27 -6.70
N GLU A 3 -9.12 -19.18 -5.63
CA GLU A 3 -8.68 -18.85 -4.27
C GLU A 3 -7.53 -19.77 -3.78
N ASN A 4 -7.49 -20.99 -4.32
CA ASN A 4 -6.43 -21.97 -4.08
C ASN A 4 -5.07 -21.54 -4.67
N LEU A 5 -5.07 -20.88 -5.84
CA LEU A 5 -3.84 -20.37 -6.45
C LEU A 5 -3.23 -19.27 -5.56
N ASN A 6 -4.07 -18.37 -5.03
CA ASN A 6 -3.62 -17.29 -4.14
C ASN A 6 -3.00 -17.81 -2.84
N LYS A 7 -3.65 -18.79 -2.19
CA LYS A 7 -3.07 -19.43 -0.99
C LYS A 7 -1.72 -20.08 -1.30
N THR A 8 -1.61 -20.71 -2.47
CA THR A 8 -0.37 -21.39 -2.88
C THR A 8 0.75 -20.38 -3.19
N VAL A 9 0.44 -19.27 -3.85
CA VAL A 9 1.39 -18.17 -4.10
C VAL A 9 1.86 -17.53 -2.80
N GLN A 10 0.97 -17.34 -1.81
CA GLN A 10 1.36 -16.84 -0.49
C GLN A 10 2.34 -17.80 0.24
N GLN A 11 2.09 -19.11 0.16
CA GLN A 11 3.01 -20.11 0.72
C GLN A 11 4.37 -20.09 0.03
N LEU A 12 4.38 -19.95 -1.29
CA LEU A 12 5.60 -19.85 -2.09
C LEU A 12 6.40 -18.58 -1.72
N LEU A 13 5.73 -17.44 -1.60
CA LEU A 13 6.34 -16.19 -1.15
C LEU A 13 6.98 -16.33 0.24
N LEU A 14 6.27 -16.96 1.18
CA LEU A 14 6.80 -17.19 2.53
C LEU A 14 8.05 -18.09 2.50
N ALA A 15 8.04 -19.13 1.65
CA ALA A 15 9.17 -20.02 1.48
C ALA A 15 10.40 -19.31 0.90
N PHE A 16 10.22 -18.48 -0.15
CA PHE A 16 11.31 -17.67 -0.72
C PHE A 16 11.87 -16.67 0.30
N LYS A 17 11.02 -16.00 1.10
CA LYS A 17 11.46 -15.12 2.19
C LYS A 17 12.30 -15.86 3.24
N SER A 18 11.89 -17.07 3.60
CA SER A 18 12.63 -17.88 4.56
C SER A 18 13.99 -18.29 4.01
N LEU A 19 14.05 -18.71 2.75
CA LEU A 19 15.30 -19.05 2.07
C LEU A 19 16.23 -17.84 2.01
N GLN A 20 15.74 -16.71 1.49
CA GLN A 20 16.48 -15.45 1.42
C GLN A 20 17.08 -15.09 2.78
N LYS A 21 16.27 -15.02 3.84
CA LYS A 21 16.75 -14.68 5.19
C LYS A 21 17.82 -15.65 5.72
N SER A 22 17.67 -16.94 5.42
CA SER A 22 18.65 -17.95 5.86
C SER A 22 20.00 -17.81 5.14
N VAL A 23 19.96 -17.54 3.83
CA VAL A 23 21.14 -17.34 2.99
C VAL A 23 21.81 -16.01 3.31
N GLU A 24 21.04 -14.94 3.44
CA GLU A 24 21.51 -13.63 3.89
C GLU A 24 22.20 -13.73 5.25
N LYS A 25 21.62 -14.44 6.21
CA LYS A 25 22.26 -14.67 7.52
C LYS A 25 23.58 -15.43 7.39
N SER A 26 23.63 -16.46 6.55
CA SER A 26 24.86 -17.23 6.30
C SER A 26 25.96 -16.33 5.73
N LEU A 27 25.63 -15.51 4.72
CA LEU A 27 26.54 -14.51 4.13
C LEU A 27 27.02 -13.48 5.17
N LEU A 28 26.11 -12.93 5.97
CA LEU A 28 26.44 -11.91 6.98
C LEU A 28 27.30 -12.45 8.13
N THR A 29 27.15 -13.74 8.46
CA THR A 29 27.89 -14.39 9.56
C THR A 29 29.17 -15.07 9.10
N GLY A 30 29.42 -15.14 7.79
CA GLY A 30 30.55 -15.86 7.21
C GLY A 30 30.46 -17.37 7.37
N ILE A 31 29.27 -17.91 7.67
CA ILE A 31 29.05 -19.36 7.81
C ILE A 31 28.58 -19.90 6.46
N ALA A 32 29.47 -19.90 5.47
CA ALA A 32 29.17 -20.31 4.11
C ALA A 32 29.52 -21.76 3.80
N ASP A 33 30.57 -22.28 4.46
CA ASP A 33 31.11 -23.63 4.21
C ASP A 33 30.03 -24.73 4.28
N GLY A 34 29.88 -25.45 3.16
CA GLY A 34 28.95 -26.57 3.01
C GLY A 34 27.48 -26.16 2.83
N THR A 35 27.17 -24.87 2.78
CA THR A 35 25.79 -24.39 2.70
C THR A 35 25.34 -24.01 1.29
N GLY A 36 26.27 -23.70 0.37
CA GLY A 36 25.98 -23.29 -1.01
C GLY A 36 25.15 -24.33 -1.76
N ALA A 37 25.59 -25.59 -1.77
CA ALA A 37 24.85 -26.69 -2.41
C ALA A 37 23.43 -26.89 -1.83
N THR A 38 23.23 -26.61 -0.55
CA THR A 38 21.91 -26.71 0.09
C THR A 38 21.01 -25.54 -0.31
N ALA A 39 21.57 -24.32 -0.36
CA ALA A 39 20.86 -23.13 -0.81
C ALA A 39 20.42 -23.24 -2.27
N ILE A 40 21.31 -23.70 -3.16
CA ILE A 40 21.01 -23.96 -4.58
C ILE A 40 19.83 -24.93 -4.72
N ARG A 41 19.89 -26.09 -4.06
CA ARG A 41 18.81 -27.08 -4.12
C ARG A 41 17.50 -26.52 -3.56
N GLY A 42 17.57 -25.74 -2.49
CA GLY A 42 16.42 -25.05 -1.91
C GLY A 42 15.76 -24.12 -2.93
N TYR A 43 16.57 -23.26 -3.56
CA TYR A 43 16.12 -22.35 -4.59
C TYR A 43 15.50 -23.07 -5.78
N GLN A 44 16.20 -24.03 -6.38
CA GLN A 44 15.75 -24.77 -7.56
C GLN A 44 14.42 -25.50 -7.32
N ARG A 45 14.19 -26.03 -6.11
CA ARG A 45 12.91 -26.66 -5.75
C ARG A 45 11.76 -25.65 -5.69
N LEU A 46 12.00 -24.47 -5.10
CA LEU A 46 11.00 -23.41 -5.06
C LEU A 46 10.72 -22.85 -6.45
N GLN A 47 11.77 -22.69 -7.25
CA GLN A 47 11.72 -22.24 -8.64
C GLN A 47 10.91 -23.22 -9.52
N ALA A 48 11.18 -24.52 -9.40
CA ALA A 48 10.42 -25.55 -10.09
C ALA A 48 8.94 -25.53 -9.70
N ARG A 49 8.65 -25.38 -8.39
CA ARG A 49 7.27 -25.25 -7.92
C ARG A 49 6.59 -23.99 -8.44
N ALA A 50 7.31 -22.88 -8.54
CA ALA A 50 6.81 -21.64 -9.11
C ALA A 50 6.44 -21.82 -10.59
N LYS A 51 7.31 -22.47 -11.38
CA LYS A 51 7.07 -22.82 -12.78
C LYS A 51 5.83 -23.70 -12.97
N GLU A 52 5.62 -24.68 -12.11
CA GLU A 52 4.42 -25.54 -12.15
C GLU A 52 3.13 -24.74 -11.93
N LEU A 53 3.16 -23.74 -11.05
CA LEU A 53 1.99 -22.94 -10.69
C LEU A 53 1.69 -21.84 -11.71
N MET A 54 2.72 -21.28 -12.32
CA MET A 54 2.64 -20.15 -13.24
C MET A 54 3.48 -20.46 -14.50
N PRO A 55 3.04 -21.41 -15.33
CA PRO A 55 3.80 -21.84 -16.51
C PRO A 55 3.85 -20.78 -17.61
N ASP A 56 2.90 -19.84 -17.62
CA ASP A 56 2.81 -18.77 -18.62
C ASP A 56 3.57 -17.49 -18.18
N ASP A 57 4.15 -17.48 -16.98
CA ASP A 57 4.84 -16.32 -16.43
C ASP A 57 6.32 -16.30 -16.85
N PHE A 58 6.63 -15.45 -17.82
CA PHE A 58 7.98 -15.30 -18.37
C PHE A 58 9.05 -14.99 -17.30
N PHE A 59 8.72 -14.19 -16.29
CA PHE A 59 9.70 -13.82 -15.27
C PHE A 59 10.08 -15.03 -14.41
N ILE A 60 9.10 -15.88 -14.10
CA ILE A 60 9.32 -17.12 -13.35
C ILE A 60 9.99 -18.19 -14.20
N THR A 61 9.60 -18.34 -15.47
CA THR A 61 10.10 -19.43 -16.31
C THR A 61 11.51 -19.18 -16.83
N GLU A 62 11.81 -17.94 -17.25
CA GLU A 62 13.05 -17.60 -17.95
C GLU A 62 14.01 -16.73 -17.13
N VAL A 63 13.51 -15.82 -16.28
CA VAL A 63 14.38 -14.82 -15.61
C VAL A 63 14.88 -15.32 -14.25
N LEU A 64 14.00 -15.94 -13.46
CA LEU A 64 14.34 -16.51 -12.14
C LEU A 64 15.00 -17.89 -12.26
N VAL A 65 15.84 -18.11 -13.27
CA VAL A 65 16.58 -19.37 -13.42
C VAL A 65 17.96 -19.18 -12.79
N LEU A 66 18.35 -20.15 -11.95
CA LEU A 66 19.67 -20.17 -11.34
C LEU A 66 20.62 -20.97 -12.22
N ASP A 67 21.60 -20.28 -12.79
CA ASP A 67 22.72 -20.88 -13.50
C ASP A 67 23.83 -21.21 -12.50
N VAL A 68 24.04 -22.51 -12.27
CA VAL A 68 25.06 -23.01 -11.35
C VAL A 68 26.37 -23.22 -12.10
N GLU A 69 27.41 -22.53 -11.67
CA GLU A 69 28.77 -22.74 -12.17
C GLU A 69 29.42 -23.91 -11.41
N GLU A 70 29.99 -24.90 -12.13
CA GLU A 70 30.47 -26.16 -11.53
C GLU A 70 31.58 -25.97 -10.47
N ASP A 71 32.36 -24.88 -10.59
CA ASP A 71 33.51 -24.59 -9.71
C ASP A 71 33.30 -23.34 -8.83
N ALA A 72 32.07 -22.86 -8.68
CA ALA A 72 31.79 -21.72 -7.81
C ALA A 72 31.96 -22.09 -6.33
N ASP A 73 32.65 -21.23 -5.59
CA ASP A 73 32.74 -21.32 -4.13
C ASP A 73 31.36 -21.13 -3.46
N ASP A 74 31.23 -21.59 -2.21
CA ASP A 74 29.97 -21.53 -1.48
C ASP A 74 29.49 -20.08 -1.28
N ASP A 75 30.39 -19.13 -1.11
CA ASP A 75 30.05 -17.70 -0.98
C ASP A 75 29.35 -17.16 -2.24
N LYS A 76 29.89 -17.45 -3.44
CA LYS A 76 29.28 -17.07 -4.72
C LYS A 76 27.94 -17.76 -4.91
N ASN A 77 27.86 -19.05 -4.60
CA ASN A 77 26.62 -19.81 -4.68
C ASN A 77 25.53 -19.20 -3.79
N LEU A 78 25.87 -18.86 -2.55
CA LEU A 78 24.95 -18.18 -1.63
C LEU A 78 24.59 -16.78 -2.11
N ALA A 79 25.54 -16.01 -2.64
CA ALA A 79 25.28 -14.68 -3.16
C ALA A 79 24.29 -14.71 -4.34
N GLN A 80 24.48 -15.65 -5.27
CA GLN A 80 23.56 -15.87 -6.39
C GLN A 80 22.16 -16.27 -5.91
N VAL A 81 22.07 -17.23 -4.98
CA VAL A 81 20.80 -17.66 -4.41
C VAL A 81 20.12 -16.51 -3.66
N ASN A 82 20.86 -15.70 -2.92
CA ASN A 82 20.32 -14.55 -2.19
C ASN A 82 19.73 -13.52 -3.15
N LEU A 83 20.46 -13.18 -4.21
CA LEU A 83 20.03 -12.25 -5.24
C LEU A 83 18.72 -12.72 -5.89
N LEU A 84 18.70 -13.96 -6.38
CA LEU A 84 17.53 -14.50 -7.08
C LEU A 84 16.35 -14.74 -6.15
N SER A 85 16.59 -15.13 -4.89
CA SER A 85 15.52 -15.25 -3.88
C SER A 85 14.91 -13.88 -3.56
N SER A 86 15.73 -12.83 -3.49
CA SER A 86 15.26 -11.45 -3.28
C SER A 86 14.38 -10.99 -4.44
N GLN A 87 14.83 -11.21 -5.68
CA GLN A 87 14.03 -10.89 -6.88
C GLN A 87 12.70 -11.66 -6.91
N ALA A 88 12.70 -12.94 -6.53
CA ALA A 88 11.50 -13.74 -6.43
C ALA A 88 10.53 -13.19 -5.38
N VAL A 89 11.03 -12.78 -4.21
CA VAL A 89 10.22 -12.16 -3.16
C VAL A 89 9.58 -10.86 -3.65
N ASP A 90 10.37 -9.96 -4.23
CA ASP A 90 9.88 -8.66 -4.71
C ASP A 90 8.80 -8.85 -5.79
N TYR A 91 9.04 -9.78 -6.73
CA TYR A 91 8.12 -10.08 -7.81
C TYR A 91 6.79 -10.65 -7.29
N LEU A 92 6.86 -11.69 -6.45
CA LEU A 92 5.67 -12.34 -5.88
C LEU A 92 4.88 -11.39 -4.97
N GLU A 93 5.57 -10.51 -4.22
CA GLU A 93 4.89 -9.43 -3.48
C GLU A 93 4.21 -8.43 -4.41
N GLY A 94 4.86 -8.05 -5.51
CA GLY A 94 4.30 -7.17 -6.52
C GLY A 94 3.01 -7.75 -7.11
N LEU A 95 3.03 -9.02 -7.50
CA LEU A 95 1.85 -9.75 -7.98
C LEU A 95 0.74 -9.76 -6.93
N TYR A 96 1.07 -10.09 -5.68
CA TYR A 96 0.08 -10.12 -4.61
C TYR A 96 -0.57 -8.75 -4.36
N LYS A 97 0.24 -7.68 -4.31
CA LYS A 97 -0.24 -6.30 -4.12
C LYS A 97 -1.09 -5.84 -5.30
N ALA A 98 -0.68 -6.15 -6.54
CA ALA A 98 -1.43 -5.80 -7.74
C ALA A 98 -2.81 -6.48 -7.75
N GLN A 99 -2.87 -7.76 -7.38
CA GLN A 99 -4.14 -8.49 -7.28
C GLN A 99 -5.04 -7.96 -6.16
N ALA A 100 -4.49 -7.72 -4.96
CA ALA A 100 -5.25 -7.14 -3.86
C ALA A 100 -5.85 -5.77 -4.25
N LYS A 101 -5.09 -4.94 -4.97
CA LYS A 101 -5.56 -3.67 -5.50
C LYS A 101 -6.65 -3.83 -6.57
N ALA A 102 -6.53 -4.83 -7.45
CA ALA A 102 -7.54 -5.13 -8.46
C ALA A 102 -8.86 -5.59 -7.82
N ALA A 103 -8.80 -6.46 -6.81
CA ALA A 103 -9.96 -6.91 -6.05
C ALA A 103 -10.66 -5.73 -5.33
N ALA A 104 -9.89 -4.91 -4.60
CA ALA A 104 -10.44 -3.74 -3.91
C ALA A 104 -11.08 -2.72 -4.88
N LYS A 105 -10.53 -2.58 -6.10
CA LYS A 105 -11.13 -1.72 -7.12
C LYS A 105 -12.45 -2.30 -7.65
N ALA A 106 -12.51 -3.61 -7.86
CA ALA A 106 -13.74 -4.28 -8.30
C ALA A 106 -14.86 -4.13 -7.25
N ASP A 107 -14.54 -4.36 -5.97
CA ASP A 107 -15.49 -4.20 -4.87
C ASP A 107 -16.00 -2.75 -4.78
N PHE A 108 -15.11 -1.76 -4.92
CA PHE A 108 -15.49 -0.34 -4.90
C PHE A 108 -16.37 0.04 -6.10
N GLU A 109 -16.08 -0.51 -7.28
CA GLU A 109 -16.85 -0.27 -8.49
C GLU A 109 -18.26 -0.90 -8.40
N GLU A 110 -18.38 -2.11 -7.84
CA GLU A 110 -19.66 -2.77 -7.55
C GLU A 110 -20.51 -1.98 -6.54
N ILE A 111 -19.88 -1.50 -5.46
CA ILE A 111 -20.53 -0.62 -4.49
C ILE A 111 -20.95 0.71 -5.15
N GLY A 112 -20.10 1.28 -6.00
CA GLY A 112 -20.37 2.53 -6.73
C GLY A 112 -21.57 2.42 -7.68
N TYR A 113 -21.69 1.32 -8.43
CA TYR A 113 -22.86 1.05 -9.27
C TYR A 113 -24.12 0.88 -8.40
N SER A 114 -24.04 0.12 -7.31
CA SER A 114 -25.16 -0.09 -6.39
C SER A 114 -25.65 1.20 -5.72
N LEU A 115 -24.74 2.10 -5.31
CA LEU A 115 -25.11 3.41 -4.77
C LEU A 115 -25.74 4.31 -5.83
N ARG A 116 -25.30 4.21 -7.09
CA ARG A 116 -25.86 5.00 -8.19
C ARG A 116 -27.28 4.56 -8.51
N ASP A 117 -27.53 3.26 -8.53
CA ASP A 117 -28.87 2.69 -8.75
C ASP A 117 -29.81 3.03 -7.60
N LEU A 118 -29.34 2.94 -6.35
CA LEU A 118 -30.09 3.37 -5.16
C LEU A 118 -30.38 4.89 -5.21
N GLY A 119 -29.43 5.70 -5.66
CA GLY A 119 -29.62 7.14 -5.84
C GLY A 119 -30.68 7.48 -6.89
N GLN A 120 -30.73 6.73 -7.99
CA GLN A 120 -31.77 6.88 -9.02
C GLN A 120 -33.15 6.49 -8.48
N GLU A 121 -33.25 5.37 -7.75
CA GLU A 121 -34.51 4.91 -7.16
C GLU A 121 -35.07 5.91 -6.12
N ILE A 122 -34.20 6.42 -5.23
CA ILE A 122 -34.58 7.46 -4.25
C ILE A 122 -35.00 8.75 -4.97
N GLN A 123 -34.29 9.16 -6.01
CA GLN A 123 -34.63 10.35 -6.80
C GLN A 123 -36.01 10.20 -7.46
N GLU A 124 -36.30 9.04 -8.05
CA GLU A 124 -37.61 8.75 -8.66
C GLU A 124 -38.73 8.75 -7.62
N GLN A 125 -38.49 8.16 -6.45
CA GLN A 125 -39.45 8.14 -5.35
C GLN A 125 -39.74 9.54 -4.83
N VAL A 126 -38.70 10.36 -4.59
CA VAL A 126 -38.83 11.75 -4.13
C VAL A 126 -39.54 12.59 -5.18
N MET A 127 -39.23 12.43 -6.48
CA MET A 127 -39.92 13.12 -7.57
C MET A 127 -41.40 12.74 -7.63
N ASN A 128 -41.74 11.46 -7.44
CA ASN A 128 -43.12 11.01 -7.46
C ASN A 128 -43.92 11.48 -6.24
N MET A 129 -43.31 11.48 -5.05
CA MET A 129 -43.93 12.02 -3.84
C MET A 129 -44.10 13.54 -3.94
N THR A 130 -43.06 14.26 -4.37
CA THR A 130 -43.08 15.72 -4.57
C THR A 130 -44.11 16.11 -5.64
N ARG A 131 -44.17 15.39 -6.76
CA ARG A 131 -45.17 15.64 -7.82
C ARG A 131 -46.59 15.40 -7.32
N LYS A 132 -46.83 14.36 -6.50
CA LYS A 132 -48.15 14.10 -5.90
C LYS A 132 -48.53 15.18 -4.90
N THR A 133 -47.60 15.62 -4.06
CA THR A 133 -47.83 16.69 -3.06
C THR A 133 -48.04 18.04 -3.73
N LEU A 134 -47.23 18.41 -4.72
CA LEU A 134 -47.41 19.64 -5.50
C LEU A 134 -48.74 19.62 -6.25
N LYS A 135 -49.12 18.51 -6.90
CA LYS A 135 -50.44 18.40 -7.55
C LYS A 135 -51.59 18.56 -6.55
N ARG A 136 -51.47 18.02 -5.34
CA ARG A 136 -52.47 18.15 -4.28
C ARG A 136 -52.53 19.56 -3.68
N ALA A 137 -51.38 20.23 -3.56
CA ALA A 137 -51.30 21.62 -3.10
C ALA A 137 -51.88 22.58 -4.14
N VAL A 138 -51.51 22.44 -5.42
CA VAL A 138 -52.04 23.27 -6.52
C VAL A 138 -53.56 23.09 -6.69
N ALA A 139 -54.11 21.89 -6.43
CA ALA A 139 -55.55 21.67 -6.49
C ALA A 139 -56.34 22.34 -5.34
N ASN A 140 -55.67 22.74 -4.24
CA ASN A 140 -56.32 23.26 -3.04
C ASN A 140 -55.98 24.73 -2.72
N ILE A 141 -55.24 25.41 -3.60
CA ILE A 141 -54.88 26.81 -3.39
C ILE A 141 -55.75 27.70 -4.29
N ASP A 142 -56.72 28.36 -3.66
CA ASP A 142 -57.32 29.60 -4.13
C ASP A 142 -56.38 30.74 -3.68
N ILE A 143 -55.51 31.21 -4.58
CA ILE A 143 -54.52 32.26 -4.31
C ILE A 143 -55.20 33.64 -4.40
N SER A 144 -55.31 34.32 -3.26
CA SER A 144 -55.49 35.77 -3.17
C SER A 144 -54.11 36.40 -2.96
N VAL A 145 -53.47 36.92 -4.02
CA VAL A 145 -52.18 37.63 -3.93
C VAL A 145 -52.39 39.05 -3.40
N ASP A 146 -51.79 39.39 -2.26
CA ASP A 146 -51.55 40.78 -1.84
C ASP A 146 -50.07 41.15 -2.14
N PRO A 147 -49.79 42.10 -3.06
CA PRO A 147 -48.47 42.27 -3.67
C PRO A 147 -47.50 43.18 -2.89
N ARG A 148 -47.55 43.22 -1.55
CA ARG A 148 -46.73 44.18 -0.77
C ARG A 148 -46.04 43.57 0.44
N LYS A 149 -45.24 42.52 0.27
CA LYS A 149 -44.22 42.18 1.27
C LYS A 149 -43.17 41.24 0.69
N ASP A 150 -42.07 41.80 0.21
CA ASP A 150 -40.84 41.04 -0.04
C ASP A 150 -40.01 41.03 1.25
N PRO A 151 -39.81 39.88 1.92
CA PRO A 151 -38.73 39.75 2.88
C PRO A 151 -37.45 39.42 2.12
N PHE A 152 -36.45 40.30 2.20
CA PHE A 152 -35.10 40.01 1.74
C PHE A 152 -34.58 38.75 2.47
N PRO A 153 -33.95 37.79 1.76
CA PRO A 153 -33.34 36.64 2.41
C PRO A 153 -32.21 37.09 3.35
N PRO A 154 -32.08 36.51 4.55
CA PRO A 154 -30.96 36.81 5.43
C PRO A 154 -29.65 36.42 4.76
N MET A 155 -28.63 37.27 4.87
CA MET A 155 -27.30 37.00 4.33
C MET A 155 -26.72 35.72 4.95
N PRO A 156 -26.02 34.89 4.18
CA PRO A 156 -25.37 33.70 4.70
C PRO A 156 -24.34 34.09 5.78
N PRO A 157 -24.19 33.28 6.84
CA PRO A 157 -23.18 33.53 7.87
C PRO A 157 -21.79 33.50 7.25
N THR A 158 -20.95 34.45 7.63
CA THR A 158 -19.55 34.52 7.21
C THR A 158 -18.82 33.26 7.69
N PRO A 159 -18.05 32.58 6.82
CA PRO A 159 -17.24 31.43 7.22
C PRO A 159 -16.31 31.78 8.39
N PRO A 160 -16.12 30.89 9.37
CA PRO A 160 -15.16 31.11 10.44
C PRO A 160 -13.76 31.27 9.85
N GLU A 161 -13.01 32.24 10.37
CA GLU A 161 -11.63 32.47 9.93
C GLU A 161 -10.76 31.23 10.21
N PRO A 162 -9.85 30.88 9.29
CA PRO A 162 -8.94 29.76 9.50
C PRO A 162 -8.12 29.97 10.77
N PRO A 163 -7.83 28.90 11.54
CA PRO A 163 -6.96 29.01 12.71
C PRO A 163 -5.57 29.53 12.29
N GLU A 164 -5.05 30.47 13.06
CA GLU A 164 -3.71 31.00 12.82
C GLU A 164 -2.66 29.87 12.89
N PRO A 165 -1.64 29.89 11.99
CA PRO A 165 -0.56 28.92 12.04
C PRO A 165 0.14 28.93 13.41
N PRO A 166 0.56 27.76 13.93
CA PRO A 166 1.32 27.68 15.16
C PRO A 166 2.60 28.51 15.03
N GLN A 167 2.84 29.39 16.01
CA GLN A 167 4.07 30.18 16.04
C GLN A 167 5.29 29.25 16.10
N PRO A 168 6.35 29.54 15.33
CA PRO A 168 7.57 28.75 15.38
C PRO A 168 8.17 28.79 16.80
N PRO A 169 8.76 27.68 17.26
CA PRO A 169 9.37 27.62 18.58
C PRO A 169 10.47 28.67 18.71
N ALA A 170 10.48 29.36 19.86
CA ALA A 170 11.50 30.33 20.18
C ALA A 170 12.91 29.69 20.07
N PRO A 171 13.90 30.41 19.51
CA PRO A 171 15.25 29.89 19.42
C PRO A 171 15.79 29.58 20.83
N PRO A 172 16.58 28.49 20.97
CA PRO A 172 17.17 28.13 22.25
C PRO A 172 18.05 29.27 22.76
N SER A 173 17.77 29.69 23.99
CA SER A 173 18.61 30.62 24.75
C SER A 173 20.01 30.02 24.83
N THR A 174 20.98 30.62 24.13
CA THR A 174 22.40 30.32 24.29
C THR A 174 22.81 30.66 25.72
N GLY A 175 22.90 29.61 26.55
CA GLY A 175 23.49 29.71 27.87
C GLY A 175 24.95 30.15 27.80
N PRO A 176 25.47 30.74 28.89
CA PRO A 176 26.78 31.39 28.90
C PRO A 176 27.91 30.39 28.68
N SER A 177 28.80 30.75 27.75
CA SER A 177 30.09 30.12 27.52
C SER A 177 30.85 29.98 28.84
N VAL A 178 31.06 28.74 29.27
CA VAL A 178 32.02 28.45 30.34
C VAL A 178 33.40 28.49 29.68
N GLU A 179 34.14 29.54 29.97
CA GLU A 179 35.56 29.67 29.66
C GLU A 179 36.32 28.53 30.36
N ASP A 180 37.03 27.73 29.58
CA ASP A 180 38.05 26.79 30.05
C ASP A 180 39.26 27.55 30.62
N PRO A 181 39.70 27.29 31.85
CA PRO A 181 41.01 27.72 32.30
C PRO A 181 41.81 26.51 32.79
N MET A 182 42.49 25.79 31.89
CA MET A 182 43.52 24.83 32.29
C MET A 182 44.62 24.75 31.23
N ALA A 183 45.61 25.64 31.37
CA ALA A 183 46.96 25.41 30.83
C ALA A 183 47.97 26.20 31.68
N ASP A 184 48.15 25.77 32.93
CA ASP A 184 49.36 26.04 33.70
C ASP A 184 50.05 24.69 33.92
N ASP A 185 50.89 24.33 32.96
CA ASP A 185 51.90 23.28 33.14
C ASP A 185 53.23 24.01 33.30
N ASN A 186 53.63 24.18 34.56
CA ASN A 186 54.83 24.92 34.93
C ASN A 186 55.69 24.05 35.87
N LEU A 187 56.94 23.91 35.43
CA LEU A 187 58.18 23.76 36.21
C LEU A 187 58.62 22.37 36.72
N ILE A 188 59.76 21.98 36.13
CA ILE A 188 61.04 21.50 36.73
C ILE A 188 61.08 20.10 37.32
#